data_AF-K1RPI2-F1
#
_entry.id   AF-K1RPI2-F1
#
_cell.length_a   1.000
_cell.length_b   1.000
_cell.length_c   1.000
_cell.angle_alpha   90.00
_cell.angle_beta   90.00
_cell.angle_gamma   90.00
#
_symmetry.space_group_name_H-M   'P 1'
#
loop_
_entity.id
_entity.type
_entity.pdbx_description
1 polymer ?
#
loop_
_entity_poly.entity_id
_entity_poly.type
_entity_poly.pdbx_seq_one_letter_code
_entity_poly.pdbx_strand_id
1 'polypeptide(L)'
;MYLSRVYLDLSNRNTLKAVNSRSVLHGAVEAALTDDRSRKLWRIDSLGGELYLMILSNQKPDLSVIALQFGDTGRAGETREYDGLLGRIKRVIYGSSAL
;
A
#
# COMPACT_ATOMS: atom_id res chain seq x y z
N MET A 1 -10.76 7.23 0.71
CA MET A 1 -9.33 6.83 0.60
C MET A 1 -9.19 5.32 0.67
N TYR A 2 -8.10 4.75 0.18
CA TYR A 2 -7.84 3.31 0.18
C TYR A 2 -6.54 2.97 0.91
N LEU A 3 -6.57 1.91 1.72
CA LEU A 3 -5.39 1.25 2.24
C LEU A 3 -5.23 -0.09 1.54
N SER A 4 -4.11 -0.28 0.87
CA SER A 4 -3.79 -1.50 0.12
C SER A 4 -2.51 -2.14 0.61
N ARG A 5 -2.40 -3.46 0.44
CA ARG A 5 -1.17 -4.21 0.65
C ARG A 5 -0.94 -5.18 -0.51
N VAL A 6 0.31 -5.30 -0.94
CA VAL A 6 0.74 -6.30 -1.93
C VAL A 6 1.95 -7.05 -1.40
N TYR A 7 1.94 -8.38 -1.56
CA TYR A 7 3.02 -9.25 -1.09
C TYR A 7 4.29 -8.98 -1.90
N LEU A 8 5.45 -9.02 -1.22
CA LEU A 8 6.77 -8.89 -1.82
C LEU A 8 7.52 -10.21 -1.67
N ASP A 9 7.77 -10.89 -2.79
CA ASP A 9 8.48 -12.17 -2.82
C ASP A 9 9.99 -11.97 -2.69
N LEU A 10 10.54 -12.27 -1.51
CA LEU A 10 11.98 -12.13 -1.25
C LEU A 10 12.86 -13.17 -1.99
N SER A 11 12.27 -14.20 -2.59
CA SER A 11 13.01 -15.11 -3.48
C SER A 11 13.27 -14.50 -4.86
N ASN A 12 12.48 -13.48 -5.24
CA ASN A 12 12.63 -12.73 -6.49
C ASN A 12 13.74 -11.67 -6.37
N ARG A 13 14.75 -11.76 -7.24
CA ARG A 13 15.88 -10.81 -7.27
C ARG A 13 15.46 -9.36 -7.57
N ASN A 14 14.39 -9.15 -8.35
CA ASN A 14 13.87 -7.82 -8.61
C ASN A 14 13.26 -7.22 -7.33
N THR A 15 12.57 -8.03 -6.54
CA THR A 15 12.07 -7.63 -5.22
C THR A 15 13.20 -7.24 -4.30
N LEU A 16 14.25 -8.06 -4.20
CA LEU A 16 15.43 -7.74 -3.38
C LEU A 16 16.09 -6.40 -3.78
N LYS A 17 16.15 -6.09 -5.08
CA LYS A 17 16.61 -4.77 -5.55
C LYS A 17 15.63 -3.65 -5.17
N ALA A 18 14.34 -3.88 -5.35
CA ALA A 18 13.29 -2.90 -5.09
C ALA A 18 13.20 -2.53 -3.61
N VAL A 19 13.23 -3.50 -2.69
CA VAL A 19 13.17 -3.24 -1.24
C VAL A 19 14.35 -2.40 -0.73
N ASN A 20 15.49 -2.45 -1.43
CA ASN A 20 16.67 -1.64 -1.15
C ASN A 20 16.72 -0.32 -1.95
N SER A 21 15.73 -0.05 -2.81
CA SER A 21 15.71 1.13 -3.68
C SER A 21 14.37 1.85 -3.62
N ARG A 22 14.38 3.00 -2.94
CA ARG A 22 13.19 3.85 -2.81
C ARG A 22 12.64 4.31 -4.16
N SER A 23 13.51 4.59 -5.13
CA SER A 23 13.09 5.08 -6.45
C SER A 23 12.35 4.00 -7.25
N VAL A 24 12.80 2.73 -7.17
CA VAL A 24 12.15 1.60 -7.85
C VAL A 24 10.76 1.37 -7.30
N LEU A 25 10.61 1.28 -5.97
CA LEU A 25 9.30 1.11 -5.37
C LEU A 25 8.40 2.33 -5.58
N HIS A 26 8.95 3.54 -5.53
CA HIS A 26 8.17 4.74 -5.85
C HIS A 26 7.60 4.67 -7.26
N GLY A 27 8.42 4.35 -8.27
CA GLY A 27 7.96 4.23 -9.66
C GLY A 27 6.88 3.16 -9.85
N ALA A 28 6.99 2.03 -9.13
CA ALA A 28 5.97 0.99 -9.16
C ALA A 28 4.64 1.44 -8.54
N VAL A 29 4.69 2.19 -7.42
CA VAL A 29 3.50 2.79 -6.81
C VAL A 29 2.87 3.84 -7.71
N GLU A 30 3.67 4.65 -8.40
CA GLU A 30 3.18 5.61 -9.40
C GLU A 30 2.45 4.90 -10.55
N ALA A 31 3.03 3.83 -11.07
CA ALA A 31 2.44 3.04 -12.17
C ALA A 31 1.11 2.36 -11.77
N ALA A 32 0.96 1.97 -10.51
CA ALA A 32 -0.27 1.37 -10.00
C ALA A 32 -1.41 2.39 -9.76
N LEU A 33 -1.11 3.69 -9.76
CA LEU A 33 -2.04 4.78 -9.44
C LEU A 33 -2.08 5.81 -10.57
N THR A 34 -2.35 5.32 -11.80
CA THR A 34 -2.50 6.14 -13.00
C THR A 34 -3.53 7.25 -12.76
N ASP A 35 -3.20 8.48 -13.19
CA ASP A 35 -4.04 9.69 -13.09
C ASP A 35 -4.24 10.27 -11.67
N ASP A 36 -3.58 9.74 -10.65
CA ASP A 36 -3.59 10.34 -9.31
C ASP A 36 -2.40 11.30 -9.11
N ARG A 37 -2.67 12.62 -9.10
CA ARG A 37 -1.66 13.66 -8.78
C ARG A 37 -1.49 13.90 -7.27
N SER A 38 -2.22 13.18 -6.42
CA SER A 38 -2.14 13.35 -4.97
C SER A 38 -0.87 12.73 -4.40
N ARG A 39 -0.55 13.12 -3.15
CA ARG A 39 0.58 12.56 -2.41
C ARG A 39 0.29 11.10 -2.07
N LYS A 40 1.08 10.19 -2.64
CA LYS A 40 1.02 8.75 -2.38
C LYS A 40 1.91 8.40 -1.19
N LEU A 41 1.33 7.79 -0.18
CA LEU A 41 2.06 7.33 1.00
C LEU A 41 2.22 5.82 0.90
N TRP A 42 3.43 5.34 1.11
CA TRP A 42 3.69 3.91 1.11
C TRP A 42 4.85 3.59 2.05
N ARG A 43 4.85 2.36 2.54
CA ARG A 43 5.92 1.80 3.37
C ARG A 43 6.02 0.29 3.14
N ILE A 44 7.16 -0.27 3.46
CA ILE A 44 7.31 -1.73 3.57
C ILE A 44 6.98 -2.11 5.01
N ASP A 45 6.24 -3.21 5.19
CA ASP A 45 5.86 -3.72 6.50
C ASP A 45 5.98 -5.24 6.55
N SER A 46 6.27 -5.79 7.73
CA SER A 46 6.26 -7.24 7.95
C SER A 46 5.00 -7.64 8.67
N LEU A 47 4.30 -8.64 8.14
CA LEU A 47 3.07 -9.16 8.73
C LEU A 47 3.08 -10.68 8.67
N GLY A 48 3.06 -11.33 9.84
CA GLY A 48 3.05 -12.80 9.92
C GLY A 48 4.30 -13.45 9.34
N GLY A 49 5.45 -12.76 9.35
CA GLY A 49 6.71 -13.24 8.76
C GLY A 49 6.88 -12.92 7.27
N GLU A 50 5.82 -12.47 6.60
CA GLU A 50 5.84 -12.10 5.19
C GLU A 50 6.06 -10.59 5.03
N LEU A 51 6.63 -10.18 3.90
CA LEU A 51 6.90 -8.78 3.59
C LEU A 51 5.84 -8.21 2.65
N TYR A 52 5.35 -7.02 2.95
CA TYR A 52 4.32 -6.34 2.17
C TYR A 52 4.70 -4.91 1.86
N LEU A 53 4.32 -4.44 0.66
CA LEU A 53 4.24 -3.01 0.36
C LEU A 53 2.84 -2.52 0.74
N MET A 54 2.75 -1.66 1.75
CA MET A 54 1.53 -0.95 2.12
C MET A 54 1.43 0.38 1.39
N ILE A 55 0.26 0.67 0.83
CA ILE A 55 -0.03 1.86 0.04
C ILE A 55 -1.29 2.52 0.58
N LEU A 56 -1.20 3.81 0.91
CA LEU A 56 -2.32 4.68 1.22
C LEU A 56 -2.47 5.70 0.08
N SER A 57 -3.62 5.66 -0.58
CA SER A 57 -3.91 6.46 -1.77
C SER A 57 -5.36 6.95 -1.80
N ASN A 58 -5.63 7.98 -2.61
CA ASN A 58 -6.98 8.47 -2.83
C ASN A 58 -7.74 7.57 -3.80
N GLN A 59 -7.07 7.12 -4.87
CA GLN A 59 -7.61 6.17 -5.84
C GLN A 59 -7.23 4.73 -5.50
N LYS A 60 -8.04 3.78 -5.99
CA LYS A 60 -7.78 2.34 -5.82
C LYS A 60 -6.61 1.93 -6.73
N PRO A 61 -5.49 1.42 -6.19
CA PRO A 61 -4.36 1.01 -7.01
C PRO A 61 -4.65 -0.28 -7.78
N ASP A 62 -4.09 -0.40 -8.97
CA ASP A 62 -3.96 -1.68 -9.66
C ASP A 62 -2.76 -2.46 -9.11
N LEU A 63 -3.01 -3.32 -8.13
CA LEU A 63 -1.96 -4.10 -7.47
C LEU A 63 -1.32 -5.16 -8.38
N SER A 64 -1.98 -5.53 -9.48
CA SER A 64 -1.44 -6.54 -10.41
C SER A 64 -0.11 -6.09 -11.02
N VAL A 65 0.04 -4.79 -11.27
CA VAL A 65 1.27 -4.15 -11.79
C VAL A 65 2.44 -4.36 -10.85
N ILE A 66 2.21 -4.30 -9.54
CA ILE A 66 3.25 -4.46 -8.52
C ILE A 66 3.52 -5.95 -8.28
N ALA A 67 2.45 -6.76 -8.19
CA ALA A 67 2.56 -8.20 -8.00
C ALA A 67 3.33 -8.87 -9.15
N LEU A 68 3.11 -8.43 -10.39
CA LEU A 68 3.83 -8.92 -11.57
C LEU A 68 5.35 -8.67 -11.48
N GLN A 69 5.77 -7.56 -10.86
CA GLN A 69 7.18 -7.17 -10.81
C GLN A 69 7.90 -7.74 -9.58
N PHE A 70 7.23 -7.76 -8.43
CA PHE A 70 7.88 -7.98 -7.12
C PHE A 70 7.15 -8.98 -6.22
N GLY A 71 5.98 -9.46 -6.61
CA GLY A 71 5.16 -10.32 -5.77
C GLY A 71 4.86 -11.65 -6.43
N ASP A 72 3.70 -12.17 -6.05
CA ASP A 72 3.09 -13.36 -6.62
C ASP A 72 1.76 -12.95 -7.26
N THR A 73 1.60 -13.22 -8.56
CA THR A 73 0.39 -12.87 -9.31
C THR A 73 -0.85 -13.65 -8.83
N GLY A 74 -0.66 -14.81 -8.21
CA GLY A 74 -1.72 -15.55 -7.51
C GLY A 74 -2.13 -14.91 -6.18
N ARG A 75 -1.36 -13.95 -5.67
CA ARG A 75 -1.55 -13.23 -4.39
C ARG A 75 -1.41 -11.72 -4.57
N ALA A 76 -2.07 -11.18 -5.61
CA ALA A 76 -1.91 -9.79 -6.04
C ALA A 76 -2.12 -8.72 -4.94
N GLY A 77 -2.79 -9.06 -3.83
CA GLY A 77 -2.90 -8.23 -2.65
C GLY A 77 -4.33 -7.95 -2.24
N GLU A 78 -4.50 -7.03 -1.29
CA GLU A 78 -5.81 -6.62 -0.77
C GLU A 78 -5.91 -5.11 -0.73
N THR A 79 -7.09 -4.58 -1.06
CA THR A 79 -7.44 -3.17 -0.88
C THR A 79 -8.68 -3.04 -0.03
N ARG A 80 -8.67 -2.11 0.93
CA ARG A 80 -9.82 -1.76 1.76
C ARG A 80 -10.07 -0.26 1.75
N GLU A 81 -11.34 0.12 1.85
CA GLU A 81 -11.72 1.50 2.13
C GLU A 81 -11.19 1.93 3.49
N TYR A 82 -10.57 3.12 3.52
CA TYR A 82 -9.91 3.66 4.71
C TYR A 82 -10.81 4.64 5.47
N ASP A 83 -11.89 5.12 4.84
CA ASP A 83 -12.74 6.18 5.37
C ASP A 83 -13.46 5.77 6.66
N GLY A 84 -13.85 4.50 6.78
CA GLY A 84 -14.45 3.96 8.01
C GLY A 84 -13.52 4.02 9.22
N LEU A 85 -12.23 3.73 9.05
CA LEU A 85 -11.25 3.85 10.13
C LEU A 85 -11.02 5.33 10.49
N LEU A 86 -10.86 6.19 9.48
CA LEU A 86 -10.70 7.63 9.70
C LEU A 86 -11.89 8.24 10.44
N GLY A 87 -13.12 7.83 10.09
CA GLY A 87 -14.33 8.26 10.79
C GLY A 87 -14.32 7.85 12.27
N ARG A 88 -13.90 6.62 12.58
CA ARG A 88 -13.76 6.14 13.98
C ARG A 88 -12.71 6.93 14.75
N ILE A 89 -11.54 7.18 14.15
CA ILE A 89 -10.47 7.95 14.78
C ILE A 89 -10.91 9.38 15.06
N LYS A 90 -11.54 10.05 14.08
CA LYS A 90 -12.08 11.41 14.26
C LYS A 90 -13.09 11.47 15.41
N ARG A 91 -13.99 10.49 15.51
CA ARG A 91 -14.96 10.42 16.62
C ARG A 91 -14.27 10.30 17.97
N VAL A 92 -13.22 9.49 18.09
CA VAL A 92 -12.46 9.37 19.34
C VAL A 92 -11.75 10.69 19.70
N ILE A 93 -11.10 11.32 18.73
CA ILE A 93 -10.32 12.54 18.96
C ILE A 93 -11.22 13.75 19.28
N TYR A 94 -12.31 13.94 18.54
CA TYR A 94 -13.15 15.13 18.65
C TYR A 94 -14.45 14.91 19.44
N GLY A 95 -14.84 13.67 19.69
CA GLY A 95 -16.08 13.31 20.41
C GLY A 95 -15.94 13.26 21.94
N SER A 96 -14.77 13.56 22.49
CA SER A 96 -14.54 13.57 23.95
C SER A 96 -14.68 14.97 24.59
N SER A 97 -15.03 16.01 23.81
CA SER A 97 -15.16 17.40 24.30
C SER A 97 -16.61 17.82 24.60
N ALA A 98 -17.48 16.87 24.94
CA ALA A 98 -18.87 17.13 25.29
C ALA A 98 -19.27 16.35 26.55
N LEU A 99 -18.58 16.61 27.65
CA LEU A 99 -19.06 16.39 29.03
C LEU A 99 -18.48 17.49 29.92
#